data_AF-A0A845TP39-F1
#
_entry.id   AF-A0A845TP39-F1
#
_cell.length_a   1.000
_cell.length_b   1.000
_cell.length_c   1.000
_cell.angle_alpha   90.00
_cell.angle_beta   90.00
_cell.angle_gamma   90.00
#
_symmetry.space_group_name_H-M   'P 1'
#
loop_
_entity.id
_entity.type
_entity.pdbx_description
1 polymer ?
#
loop_
_entity_poly.entity_id
_entity_poly.type
_entity_poly.pdbx_seq_one_letter_code
_entity_poly.pdbx_strand_id
1 'polypeptide(L)'
;MAHAFLIRRGALAVLMLTASMSAHAAFRCDDNGKVTYSDIACAGGATVPTTDLRAPATIKAEQDDALRRAAADKVRLQRLEADRSKAERTERKERLHASAVASAQRRKCETLAQRRKWADDDVATASSRNAEKARRKARRIAEQYTLDCQA
;
A
#
# COMPACT_ATOMS: atom_id res chain seq x y z
N MET A 1 -2.78 38.49 42.25
CA MET A 1 -2.50 37.20 41.55
C MET A 1 -1.01 36.98 41.28
N ALA A 2 -0.10 37.38 42.19
CA ALA A 2 1.35 37.14 42.03
C ALA A 2 1.87 35.98 42.91
N HIS A 3 1.15 35.63 43.97
CA HIS A 3 1.54 34.54 44.90
C HIS A 3 1.31 33.13 44.33
N ALA A 4 0.38 32.96 43.39
CA ALA A 4 0.10 31.66 42.76
C ALA A 4 1.23 31.19 41.82
N PHE A 5 2.03 32.11 41.28
CA PHE A 5 3.14 31.78 40.37
C PHE A 5 4.42 31.34 41.12
N LEU A 6 4.62 31.80 42.35
CA LEU A 6 5.77 31.43 43.19
C LEU A 6 5.63 30.01 43.76
N ILE A 7 4.41 29.60 44.12
CA ILE A 7 4.14 28.24 44.64
C ILE A 7 4.35 27.19 43.55
N ARG A 8 3.96 27.49 42.30
CA ARG A 8 4.09 26.56 41.16
C ARG A 8 5.54 26.36 40.71
N ARG A 9 6.41 27.37 40.89
CA ARG A 9 7.86 27.27 40.62
C ARG A 9 8.63 26.55 41.73
N GLY A 10 8.21 26.72 43.00
CA GLY A 10 8.77 25.97 44.12
C GLY A 10 8.49 24.47 44.02
N ALA A 11 7.28 24.09 43.62
CA ALA A 11 6.91 22.68 43.47
C ALA A 11 7.72 21.94 42.38
N LEU A 12 8.09 22.63 41.29
CA LEU A 12 8.89 22.03 40.21
C LEU A 12 10.37 21.84 40.61
N ALA A 13 10.92 22.73 41.44
CA ALA A 13 12.28 22.62 41.95
C ALA A 13 12.42 21.50 43.00
N VAL A 14 11.40 21.28 43.84
CA VAL A 14 11.37 20.17 44.81
C VAL A 14 11.24 18.81 44.11
N LEU A 15 10.46 18.72 43.02
CA LEU A 15 10.30 17.46 42.27
C LEU A 15 11.62 17.03 41.57
N MET A 16 12.40 17.98 41.04
CA MET A 16 13.69 17.70 40.40
C MET A 16 14.77 17.23 41.39
N LEU A 17 14.72 17.64 42.66
CA LEU A 17 15.69 17.21 43.67
C LEU A 17 15.50 15.74 44.11
N THR A 18 14.30 15.20 43.95
CA THR A 18 13.99 13.80 44.34
C THR A 18 14.29 12.76 43.25
N ALA A 19 14.66 13.20 42.04
CA ALA A 19 14.94 12.33 40.90
C ALA A 19 16.43 11.95 40.75
N SER A 20 17.23 12.06 41.83
CA SER A 20 18.57 11.49 41.85
C SER A 20 18.42 9.97 41.97
N MET A 21 18.27 9.30 40.82
CA MET A 21 18.39 7.84 40.75
C MET A 21 19.78 7.47 41.29
N SER A 22 19.80 6.86 42.47
CA SER A 22 20.98 6.15 42.94
C SER A 22 21.27 5.03 41.94
N ALA A 23 22.30 5.24 41.12
CA ALA A 23 22.92 4.17 40.37
C ALA A 23 23.47 3.17 41.39
N HIS A 24 22.66 2.16 41.72
CA HIS A 24 23.11 1.04 42.55
C HIS A 24 24.05 0.21 41.67
N ALA A 25 25.34 0.50 41.76
CA ALA A 25 26.38 -0.30 41.16
C ALA A 25 26.54 -1.56 42.02
N ALA A 26 25.77 -2.61 41.72
CA ALA A 26 25.96 -3.91 42.35
C ALA A 26 27.23 -4.56 41.77
N PHE A 27 28.30 -4.57 42.56
CA PHE A 27 29.55 -5.22 42.21
C PHE A 27 29.47 -6.72 42.53
N ARG A 28 29.81 -7.55 41.55
CA ARG A 28 29.98 -8.99 41.74
C ARG A 28 31.40 -9.25 42.24
N CYS A 29 31.53 -9.71 43.48
CA CYS A 29 32.81 -10.14 44.05
C CYS A 29 32.86 -11.67 44.06
N ASP A 30 33.97 -12.24 43.59
CA ASP A 30 34.24 -13.68 43.65
C ASP A 30 35.45 -13.89 44.57
N ASP A 31 35.21 -14.50 45.74
CA ASP A 31 36.26 -14.87 46.69
C ASP A 31 36.12 -16.36 47.02
N ASN A 32 37.18 -17.13 46.70
CA ASN A 32 37.25 -18.58 46.91
C ASN A 32 36.01 -19.37 46.40
N GLY A 33 35.45 -18.97 45.25
CA GLY A 33 34.32 -19.64 44.61
C GLY A 33 32.94 -19.26 45.19
N LYS A 34 32.88 -18.31 46.12
CA LYS A 34 31.64 -17.76 46.66
C LYS A 34 31.36 -16.40 46.04
N VAL A 35 30.28 -16.33 45.24
CA VAL A 35 29.83 -15.10 44.59
C VAL A 35 28.99 -14.28 45.56
N THR A 36 29.44 -13.08 45.87
CA THR A 36 28.70 -12.13 46.72
C THR A 36 28.46 -10.84 45.93
N TYR A 37 27.23 -10.32 46.01
CA TYR A 37 26.85 -9.04 45.39
C TYR A 37 26.83 -7.97 46.47
N SER A 38 27.52 -6.86 46.21
CA SER A 38 27.65 -5.76 47.16
C SER A 38 27.58 -4.42 46.42
N ASP A 39 26.99 -3.41 47.05
CA ASP A 39 27.00 -2.04 46.53
C ASP A 39 28.35 -1.32 46.78
N ILE A 40 29.30 -2.01 47.45
CA ILE A 40 30.65 -1.54 47.73
C ILE A 40 31.64 -2.35 46.89
N ALA A 41 32.57 -1.66 46.22
CA ALA A 41 33.63 -2.30 45.44
C ALA A 41 34.45 -3.29 46.31
N CYS A 42 34.78 -4.45 45.74
CA CYS A 42 35.48 -5.52 46.45
C CYS A 42 36.84 -5.03 46.98
N ALA A 43 37.16 -5.35 48.24
CA ALA A 43 38.47 -5.07 48.83
C ALA A 43 39.54 -5.87 48.05
N GLY A 44 40.33 -5.18 47.22
CA GLY A 44 41.29 -5.79 46.30
C GLY A 44 40.92 -5.71 44.81
N GLY A 45 39.97 -4.85 44.44
CA GLY A 45 39.45 -4.56 43.09
C GLY A 45 40.29 -5.01 41.90
N ALA A 46 40.22 -6.30 41.57
CA ALA A 46 40.59 -6.79 40.27
C ALA A 46 39.41 -6.52 39.34
N THR A 47 39.57 -5.55 38.45
CA THR A 47 38.65 -5.37 37.33
C THR A 47 38.76 -6.63 36.46
N VAL A 48 37.69 -7.42 36.38
CA VAL A 48 37.64 -8.47 35.37
C VAL A 48 37.71 -7.74 34.02
N PRO A 49 38.77 -7.94 33.20
CA PRO A 49 38.85 -7.26 31.92
C PRO A 49 37.66 -7.72 31.09
N THR A 50 36.79 -6.79 30.70
CA THR A 50 35.72 -6.98 29.72
C THR A 50 36.27 -7.23 28.31
N THR A 51 37.47 -7.79 28.20
CA THR A 51 38.27 -7.88 26.96
C THR A 51 38.03 -9.18 26.20
N ASP A 52 37.10 -10.03 26.61
CA ASP A 52 36.83 -11.26 25.84
C ASP A 52 35.34 -11.64 25.75
N LEU A 53 34.49 -10.63 25.54
CA LEU A 53 33.20 -10.87 24.88
C LEU A 53 33.40 -10.90 23.36
N ARG A 54 34.32 -11.75 22.88
CA ARG A 54 34.28 -12.12 21.46
C ARG A 54 32.98 -12.90 21.28
N ALA A 55 31.99 -12.28 20.64
CA ALA A 55 30.73 -12.93 20.32
C ALA A 55 31.03 -14.34 19.75
N PRO A 56 30.49 -15.41 20.32
CA PRO A 56 30.81 -16.76 19.90
C PRO A 56 30.57 -16.87 18.40
N ALA A 57 31.48 -17.55 17.68
CA ALA A 57 31.46 -17.64 16.22
C ALA A 57 30.11 -18.12 15.65
N THR A 58 29.31 -18.80 16.48
CA THR A 58 27.93 -19.22 16.21
C THR A 58 26.99 -18.05 15.95
N ILE A 59 27.08 -16.94 16.69
CA ILE A 59 26.22 -15.75 16.51
C ILE A 59 26.48 -15.08 15.15
N LYS A 60 27.75 -15.03 14.73
CA LYS A 60 28.10 -14.46 13.42
C LYS A 60 27.57 -15.32 12.27
N ALA A 61 27.69 -16.65 12.38
CA ALA A 61 27.15 -17.57 11.36
C ALA A 61 25.62 -17.48 11.25
N GLU A 62 24.92 -17.41 12.39
CA GLU A 62 23.46 -17.21 12.43
C GLU A 62 23.03 -15.87 11.82
N GLN A 63 23.78 -14.80 12.07
CA GLN A 63 23.53 -13.49 11.49
C GLN A 63 23.72 -13.50 9.96
N ASP A 64 24.78 -14.13 9.46
CA ASP A 64 25.04 -14.26 8.02
C ASP A 64 23.94 -15.09 7.34
N ASP A 65 23.45 -16.16 7.99
CA ASP A 65 22.31 -16.94 7.51
C ASP A 65 21.01 -16.14 7.48
N ALA A 66 20.72 -15.36 8.52
CA ALA A 66 19.55 -14.49 8.56
C ALA A 66 19.59 -13.44 7.44
N LEU A 67 20.74 -12.83 7.19
CA LEU A 67 20.92 -11.87 6.09
C LEU A 67 20.73 -12.53 4.72
N ARG A 68 21.26 -13.74 4.52
CA ARG A 68 21.05 -14.50 3.27
C ARG A 68 19.57 -14.81 3.02
N ARG A 69 18.85 -15.23 4.06
CA ARG A 69 17.40 -15.48 3.99
C ARG A 69 16.62 -14.21 3.68
N ALA A 70 16.93 -13.12 4.39
CA ALA A 70 16.29 -11.82 4.15
C ALA A 70 16.53 -11.30 2.73
N ALA A 71 17.73 -11.48 2.18
CA ALA A 71 18.03 -11.13 0.80
C ALA A 71 17.24 -11.99 -0.21
N ALA A 72 17.16 -13.30 0.01
CA ALA A 72 16.36 -14.20 -0.83
C ALA A 72 14.86 -13.88 -0.78
N ASP A 73 14.34 -13.59 0.42
CA ASP A 73 12.94 -13.20 0.61
C ASP A 73 12.64 -11.85 -0.05
N LYS A 74 13.55 -10.88 0.03
CA LYS A 74 13.41 -9.61 -0.67
C LYS A 74 13.29 -9.80 -2.19
N VAL A 75 14.15 -10.63 -2.78
CA VAL A 75 14.09 -10.93 -4.22
C VAL A 75 12.77 -11.64 -4.58
N ARG A 76 12.32 -12.58 -3.74
CA ARG A 76 11.03 -13.27 -3.93
C ARG A 76 9.86 -12.29 -3.88
N LEU A 77 9.84 -11.38 -2.91
CA LEU A 77 8.80 -10.37 -2.76
C LEU A 77 8.78 -9.42 -3.97
N GLN A 78 9.94 -8.93 -4.39
CA GLN A 78 10.05 -8.08 -5.58
C GLN A 78 9.52 -8.77 -6.85
N ARG A 79 9.79 -10.07 -7.00
CA ARG A 79 9.24 -10.85 -8.12
C ARG A 79 7.71 -10.95 -8.04
N LEU A 80 7.16 -11.25 -6.86
CA LEU A 80 5.71 -11.33 -6.66
C LEU A 80 5.03 -9.97 -6.91
N GLU A 81 5.63 -8.87 -6.48
CA GLU A 81 5.14 -7.52 -6.75
C GLU A 81 5.18 -7.17 -8.24
N ALA A 82 6.28 -7.52 -8.92
CA ALA A 82 6.39 -7.33 -10.36
C ALA A 82 5.35 -8.15 -11.14
N ASP A 83 5.12 -9.41 -10.75
CA ASP A 83 4.12 -10.29 -11.35
C ASP A 83 2.70 -9.75 -11.14
N ARG A 84 2.38 -9.29 -9.91
CA ARG A 84 1.09 -8.62 -9.60
C ARG A 84 0.91 -7.35 -10.43
N SER A 85 1.91 -6.48 -10.44
CA SER A 85 1.85 -5.23 -11.21
C SER A 85 1.64 -5.49 -12.70
N LYS A 86 2.30 -6.51 -13.25
CA LYS A 86 2.10 -6.92 -14.65
C LYS A 86 0.68 -7.39 -14.89
N ALA A 87 0.13 -8.24 -14.03
CA ALA A 87 -1.24 -8.75 -14.13
C ALA A 87 -2.29 -7.61 -14.02
N GLU A 88 -2.13 -6.71 -13.06
CA GLU A 88 -3.00 -5.54 -12.91
C GLU A 88 -2.97 -4.63 -14.14
N ARG A 89 -1.78 -4.43 -14.74
CA ARG A 89 -1.64 -3.64 -15.97
C ARG A 89 -2.31 -4.31 -17.17
N THR A 90 -2.21 -5.63 -17.32
CA THR A 90 -2.89 -6.35 -18.41
C THR A 90 -4.40 -6.30 -18.21
N GLU A 91 -4.89 -6.60 -17.01
CA GLU A 91 -6.32 -6.56 -16.70
C GLU A 91 -6.90 -5.16 -16.89
N ARG A 92 -6.19 -4.11 -16.43
CA ARG A 92 -6.62 -2.72 -16.66
C ARG A 92 -6.70 -2.39 -18.14
N LYS A 93 -5.75 -2.84 -18.96
CA LYS A 93 -5.77 -2.62 -20.41
C LYS A 93 -6.96 -3.34 -21.06
N GLU A 94 -7.21 -4.58 -20.69
CA GLU A 94 -8.34 -5.36 -21.19
C GLU A 94 -9.68 -4.73 -20.82
N ARG A 95 -9.85 -4.31 -19.56
CA ARG A 95 -11.04 -3.58 -19.09
C ARG A 95 -11.25 -2.28 -19.86
N LEU A 96 -10.20 -1.49 -20.06
CA LEU A 96 -10.28 -0.25 -20.84
C LEU A 96 -10.64 -0.53 -22.29
N HIS A 97 -10.02 -1.52 -22.92
CA HIS A 97 -10.33 -1.92 -24.29
C HIS A 97 -11.78 -2.39 -24.44
N ALA A 98 -12.24 -3.28 -23.55
CA ALA A 98 -13.63 -3.73 -23.53
C ALA A 98 -14.61 -2.57 -23.36
N SER A 99 -14.31 -1.62 -22.45
CA SER A 99 -15.13 -0.42 -22.27
C SER A 99 -15.16 0.48 -23.51
N ALA A 100 -14.03 0.63 -24.20
CA ALA A 100 -13.92 1.41 -25.42
C ALA A 100 -14.75 0.78 -26.55
N VAL A 101 -14.60 -0.54 -26.78
CA VAL A 101 -15.39 -1.28 -27.77
C VAL A 101 -16.89 -1.19 -27.47
N ALA A 102 -17.29 -1.40 -26.21
CA ALA A 102 -18.69 -1.28 -25.82
C ALA A 102 -19.24 0.13 -26.04
N SER A 103 -18.48 1.18 -25.69
CA SER A 103 -18.91 2.56 -25.92
C SER A 103 -18.99 2.93 -27.41
N ALA A 104 -18.06 2.43 -28.22
CA ALA A 104 -18.07 2.64 -29.67
C ALA A 104 -19.30 1.96 -30.31
N GLN A 105 -19.61 0.73 -29.88
CA GLN A 105 -20.80 0.02 -30.34
C GLN A 105 -22.10 0.75 -29.94
N ARG A 106 -22.19 1.24 -28.69
CA ARG A 106 -23.32 2.05 -28.23
C ARG A 106 -23.52 3.30 -29.10
N ARG A 107 -22.45 4.07 -29.34
CA ARG A 107 -22.50 5.27 -30.20
C ARG A 107 -22.91 4.95 -31.63
N LYS A 108 -22.40 3.84 -32.20
CA LYS A 108 -22.80 3.36 -33.54
C LYS A 108 -24.31 3.09 -33.55
N CYS A 109 -24.81 2.39 -32.54
CA CYS A 109 -26.22 2.04 -32.44
C CYS A 109 -27.13 3.23 -32.19
N GLU A 110 -26.74 4.19 -31.35
CA GLU A 110 -27.45 5.45 -31.17
C GLU A 110 -27.55 6.23 -32.47
N THR A 111 -26.46 6.31 -33.23
CA THR A 111 -26.43 6.97 -34.55
C THR A 111 -27.36 6.29 -35.54
N LEU A 112 -27.34 4.96 -35.62
CA LEU A 112 -28.22 4.20 -36.51
C LEU A 112 -29.70 4.30 -36.10
N ALA A 113 -29.98 4.29 -34.78
CA ALA A 113 -31.33 4.50 -34.26
C ALA A 113 -31.87 5.88 -34.63
N GLN A 114 -31.04 6.93 -34.51
CA GLN A 114 -31.41 8.28 -34.93
C GLN A 114 -31.67 8.35 -36.44
N ARG A 115 -30.81 7.74 -37.26
CA ARG A 115 -31.01 7.67 -38.72
C ARG A 115 -32.29 6.95 -39.10
N ARG A 116 -32.63 5.88 -38.40
CA ARG A 116 -33.89 5.16 -38.59
C ARG A 116 -35.07 6.08 -38.31
N LYS A 117 -35.08 6.76 -37.16
CA LYS A 117 -36.13 7.72 -36.80
C LYS A 117 -36.31 8.79 -37.88
N TRP A 118 -35.23 9.41 -38.34
CA TRP A 118 -35.29 10.40 -39.41
C TRP A 118 -35.80 9.82 -40.73
N ALA A 119 -35.44 8.59 -41.06
CA ALA A 119 -35.94 7.95 -42.27
C ALA A 119 -37.45 7.63 -42.18
N ASP A 120 -37.94 7.32 -40.98
CA ASP A 120 -39.37 7.13 -40.74
C ASP A 120 -40.12 8.48 -40.84
N ASP A 121 -39.54 9.57 -40.31
CA ASP A 121 -40.06 10.93 -40.45
C ASP A 121 -40.06 11.40 -41.93
N ASP A 122 -38.99 11.08 -42.69
CA ASP A 122 -38.90 11.31 -44.14
C ASP A 122 -40.06 10.61 -44.87
N VAL A 123 -40.40 9.39 -44.48
CA VAL A 123 -41.53 8.64 -45.06
C VAL A 123 -42.87 9.29 -44.73
N ALA A 124 -43.04 9.75 -43.48
CA ALA A 124 -44.28 10.39 -43.03
C ALA A 124 -44.54 11.72 -43.74
N THR A 125 -43.48 12.45 -44.11
CA THR A 125 -43.56 13.77 -44.76
C THR A 125 -43.42 13.74 -46.28
N ALA A 126 -43.08 12.58 -46.86
CA ALA A 126 -42.85 12.46 -48.30
C ALA A 126 -44.13 12.69 -49.12
N SER A 127 -44.00 13.48 -50.19
CA SER A 127 -45.05 13.62 -51.20
C SER A 127 -45.26 12.31 -51.97
N SER A 128 -46.44 12.13 -52.55
CA SER A 128 -46.86 10.89 -53.25
C SER A 128 -45.86 10.39 -54.30
N ARG A 129 -45.19 11.31 -55.01
CA ARG A 129 -44.16 10.97 -56.02
C ARG A 129 -42.88 10.36 -55.41
N ASN A 130 -42.54 10.74 -54.16
CA ASN A 130 -41.30 10.32 -53.49
C ASN A 130 -41.53 9.27 -52.39
N ALA A 131 -42.78 9.01 -52.00
CA ALA A 131 -43.14 8.13 -50.90
C ALA A 131 -42.50 6.73 -50.99
N GLU A 132 -42.55 6.12 -52.18
CA GLU A 132 -42.02 4.77 -52.39
C GLU A 132 -40.48 4.72 -52.34
N LYS A 133 -39.80 5.78 -52.80
CA LYS A 133 -38.35 5.94 -52.64
C LYS A 133 -37.97 6.11 -51.17
N ALA A 134 -38.72 6.92 -50.43
CA ALA A 134 -38.52 7.12 -48.99
C ALA A 134 -38.71 5.81 -48.21
N ARG A 135 -39.75 5.03 -48.52
CA ARG A 135 -40.02 3.72 -47.90
C ARG A 135 -38.87 2.73 -48.10
N ARG A 136 -38.34 2.63 -49.32
CA ARG A 136 -37.18 1.76 -49.59
C ARG A 136 -35.93 2.19 -48.83
N LYS A 137 -35.69 3.49 -48.70
CA LYS A 137 -34.57 4.04 -47.90
C LYS A 137 -34.75 3.71 -46.42
N ALA A 138 -35.93 3.96 -45.86
CA ALA A 138 -36.25 3.65 -44.46
C ALA A 138 -36.08 2.17 -44.16
N ARG A 139 -36.55 1.29 -45.07
CA ARG A 139 -36.39 -0.16 -44.92
C ARG A 139 -34.92 -0.58 -44.85
N ARG A 140 -34.06 -0.08 -45.75
CA ARG A 140 -32.61 -0.39 -45.73
C ARG A 140 -31.93 0.07 -44.44
N ILE A 141 -32.29 1.25 -43.95
CA ILE A 141 -31.74 1.79 -42.69
C ILE A 141 -32.21 0.95 -41.50
N ALA A 142 -33.47 0.53 -41.49
CA ALA A 142 -34.03 -0.36 -40.47
C ALA A 142 -33.34 -1.73 -40.48
N GLU A 143 -33.17 -2.35 -41.66
CA GLU A 143 -32.42 -3.60 -41.84
C GLU A 143 -30.99 -3.47 -41.29
N GLN A 144 -30.29 -2.38 -41.63
CA GLN A 144 -28.94 -2.13 -41.12
C GLN A 144 -28.90 -1.98 -39.60
N TYR A 145 -29.86 -1.24 -39.02
CA TYR A 145 -29.94 -1.07 -37.57
C TYR A 145 -30.20 -2.41 -36.86
N THR A 146 -31.10 -3.24 -37.39
CA THR A 146 -31.39 -4.55 -36.80
C THR A 146 -30.17 -5.47 -36.85
N LEU A 147 -29.45 -5.52 -37.99
CA LEU A 147 -28.25 -6.35 -38.14
C LEU A 147 -27.12 -5.94 -37.19
N ASP A 148 -26.89 -4.64 -37.03
CA ASP A 148 -25.74 -4.14 -36.26
C ASP A 148 -26.02 -4.05 -34.75
N CYS A 149 -27.29 -3.89 -34.33
CA CYS A 149 -27.63 -3.44 -32.97
C CYS A 149 -28.72 -4.23 -32.26
N GLN A 150 -29.48 -5.08 -32.96
CA GLN A 150 -30.52 -5.92 -32.36
C GLN A 150 -30.21 -7.42 -32.46
N ALA A 151 -29.02 -7.77 -32.94
CA ALA A 151 -28.50 -9.14 -32.94
C ALA A 151 -28.11 -9.60 -31.52
#